data_AF-A0A1F7LFK2-F1
#
_entry.id   AF-A0A1F7LFK2-F1
#
_cell.length_a   1.000
_cell.length_b   1.000
_cell.length_c   1.000
_cell.angle_alpha   90.00
_cell.angle_beta   90.00
_cell.angle_gamma   90.00
#
_symmetry.space_group_name_H-M   'P 1'
#
loop_
_entity.id
_entity.type
_entity.pdbx_description
1 polymer ?
#
loop_
_entity_poly.entity_id
_entity_poly.type
_entity_poly.pdbx_seq_one_letter_code
_entity_poly.pdbx_strand_id
1 'polypeptide(L)'
;MDRPVAYDKLAREERVVRMRARDVAEAKIEQGLPPFPDLRSRESIRERVHGIMVGEMQAMEGAGRSVYDFPDAPWEFTMDMARQVWDESRHLEIYLRLIEHLGGYPGEYPETTILWRCACAEDAAARVAGVNRGLEGLACDVFNQLVHIARKIGDPVLERSVDFVLADEITHVRMGSKWLTRLTEGDPERRRRAIEFQDTIDERFNLGGVRRDGDHEEVLISIATEARRLGGFTGEEIERLIKTTQRSQVY
;
A
#
# COMPACT_ATOMS: atom_id res chain seq x y z
N MET A 1 -20.26 -4.66 16.92
CA MET A 1 -18.88 -4.71 16.42
C MET A 1 -17.99 -4.04 17.46
N ASP A 2 -16.96 -4.73 17.93
CA ASP A 2 -15.95 -4.10 18.78
C ASP A 2 -15.27 -2.98 18.00
N ARG A 3 -15.07 -1.85 18.67
CA ARG A 3 -14.45 -0.66 18.08
C ARG A 3 -13.06 -1.05 17.53
N PRO A 4 -12.67 -0.58 16.34
CA PRO A 4 -11.37 -0.94 15.77
C PRO A 4 -10.23 -0.63 16.75
N VAL A 5 -9.25 -1.53 16.84
CA VAL A 5 -8.07 -1.31 17.68
C VAL A 5 -7.41 -0.01 17.21
N ALA A 6 -7.34 0.95 18.12
CA ALA A 6 -6.71 2.22 17.83
C ALA A 6 -5.24 1.99 17.47
N TYR A 7 -4.69 2.75 16.52
CA TYR A 7 -3.35 2.50 15.97
C TYR A 7 -2.24 2.55 17.02
N ASP A 8 -2.44 3.32 18.10
CA ASP A 8 -1.56 3.47 19.25
C ASP A 8 -1.59 2.25 20.19
N LYS A 9 -2.56 1.35 19.99
CA LYS A 9 -2.70 0.07 20.70
C LYS A 9 -2.23 -1.14 19.89
N LEU A 10 -1.73 -0.94 18.67
CA LEU A 10 -1.06 -2.01 17.93
C LEU A 10 0.12 -2.55 18.75
N ALA A 11 0.30 -3.87 18.73
CA ALA A 11 1.41 -4.53 19.39
C ALA A 11 2.70 -4.18 18.64
N ARG A 12 3.50 -3.30 19.23
CA ARG A 12 4.80 -2.87 18.71
C ARG A 12 5.80 -2.85 19.86
N GLU A 13 7.07 -3.04 19.53
CA GLU A 13 8.15 -2.84 20.48
C GLU A 13 8.25 -1.36 20.88
N GLU A 14 8.77 -1.07 22.09
CA GLU A 14 8.86 0.30 22.62
C GLU A 14 9.67 1.24 21.73
N ARG A 15 10.63 0.72 20.97
CA ARG A 15 11.45 1.50 20.03
C ARG A 15 10.68 2.04 18.82
N VAL A 16 9.49 1.53 18.55
CA VAL A 16 8.71 1.86 17.36
C VAL A 16 7.87 3.13 17.61
N VAL A 17 8.21 4.19 16.87
CA VAL A 17 7.44 5.44 16.88
C VAL A 17 6.35 5.38 15.82
N ARG A 18 5.08 5.55 16.22
CA ARG A 18 3.92 5.56 15.31
C ARG A 18 3.39 6.97 15.15
N MET A 19 3.26 7.44 13.90
CA MET A 19 2.83 8.80 13.60
C MET A 19 1.84 8.83 12.44
N ARG A 20 1.13 9.96 12.26
CA ARG A 20 0.38 10.19 11.02
C ARG A 20 1.37 10.63 9.94
N ALA A 21 1.07 10.32 8.68
CA ALA A 21 1.92 10.70 7.55
C ALA A 21 2.20 12.22 7.51
N ARG A 22 1.22 13.06 7.84
CA ARG A 22 1.41 14.52 7.94
C ARG A 22 2.41 14.91 9.04
N ASP A 23 2.36 14.23 10.19
CA ASP A 23 3.21 14.55 11.34
C ASP A 23 4.66 14.12 11.02
N VAL A 24 4.84 13.05 10.23
CA VAL A 24 6.16 12.66 9.68
C VAL A 24 6.68 13.72 8.70
N ALA A 25 5.82 14.23 7.81
CA ALA A 25 6.22 15.27 6.85
C ALA A 25 6.62 16.59 7.55
N GLU A 26 5.86 17.01 8.55
CA GLU A 26 6.19 18.17 9.40
C GLU A 26 7.53 17.98 10.11
N ALA A 27 7.74 16.82 10.75
CA ALA A 27 9.00 16.51 11.43
C ALA A 27 10.22 16.52 10.49
N LYS A 28 10.06 16.06 9.24
CA LYS A 28 11.13 16.15 8.22
C LYS A 28 11.49 17.60 7.89
N ILE A 29 10.49 18.46 7.70
CA ILE A 29 10.69 19.88 7.42
C ILE A 29 11.39 20.57 8.59
N GLU A 30 10.96 20.29 9.83
CA GLU A 30 11.58 20.83 11.04
C GLU A 30 13.06 20.41 11.20
N GLN A 31 13.41 19.22 10.72
CA GLN A 31 14.79 18.72 10.69
C GLN A 31 15.62 19.23 9.50
N GLY A 32 15.04 20.05 8.62
CA GLY A 32 15.70 20.54 7.41
C GLY A 32 15.91 19.48 6.33
N LEU A 33 15.21 18.34 6.41
CA LEU A 33 15.26 17.31 5.38
C LEU A 33 14.43 17.76 4.15
N PRO A 34 14.86 17.42 2.93
CA PRO A 34 14.12 17.79 1.74
C PRO A 34 12.75 17.07 1.72
N PRO A 35 11.67 17.75 1.29
CA PRO A 35 10.35 17.12 1.17
C PRO A 35 10.36 15.98 0.15
N PHE A 36 11.22 16.08 -0.88
CA PHE A 36 11.45 15.05 -1.89
C PHE A 36 12.96 14.78 -2.01
N PRO A 37 13.49 13.77 -1.30
CA PRO A 37 14.90 13.39 -1.40
C PRO A 37 15.21 12.77 -2.78
N ASP A 38 16.49 12.71 -3.16
CA ASP A 38 16.91 11.91 -4.31
C ASP A 38 16.56 10.43 -4.05
N LEU A 39 15.64 9.91 -4.86
CA LEU A 39 15.11 8.55 -4.72
C LEU A 39 16.17 7.45 -4.89
N ARG A 40 17.34 7.79 -5.46
CA ARG A 40 18.45 6.86 -5.70
C ARG A 40 19.49 6.88 -4.59
N SER A 41 19.42 7.83 -3.66
CA SER A 41 20.32 7.86 -2.52
C SER A 41 20.10 6.64 -1.64
N ARG A 42 21.18 6.09 -1.08
CA ARG A 42 21.09 4.90 -0.20
C ARG A 42 20.17 5.15 1.00
N GLU A 43 20.20 6.37 1.54
CA GLU A 43 19.32 6.77 2.65
C GLU A 43 17.85 6.81 2.24
N SER A 44 17.51 7.39 1.08
CA SER A 44 16.12 7.41 0.61
C SER A 44 15.59 6.01 0.28
N ILE A 45 16.42 5.15 -0.30
CA ILE A 45 16.06 3.75 -0.57
C ILE A 45 15.82 3.02 0.75
N ARG A 46 16.68 3.20 1.74
CA ARG A 46 16.54 2.60 3.08
C ARG A 46 15.27 3.05 3.79
N GLU A 47 14.97 4.34 3.76
CA GLU A 47 13.72 4.88 4.30
C GLU A 47 12.49 4.27 3.59
N ARG A 48 12.53 4.19 2.26
CA ARG A 48 11.44 3.61 1.47
C ARG A 48 11.24 2.13 1.79
N VAL A 49 12.32 1.35 1.86
CA VAL A 49 12.29 -0.07 2.22
C VAL A 49 11.72 -0.26 3.63
N HIS A 50 12.06 0.61 4.59
CA HIS A 50 11.43 0.59 5.92
C HIS A 50 9.93 0.92 5.83
N GLY A 51 9.55 1.96 5.08
CA GLY A 51 8.15 2.32 4.89
C GLY A 51 7.33 1.17 4.28
N ILE A 52 7.91 0.43 3.32
CA ILE A 52 7.30 -0.74 2.71
C ILE A 52 7.20 -1.89 3.72
N MET A 53 8.28 -2.19 4.46
CA MET A 53 8.25 -3.18 5.56
C MET A 53 7.08 -2.95 6.52
N VAL A 54 6.83 -1.70 6.91
CA VAL A 54 5.70 -1.31 7.75
C VAL A 54 4.36 -1.53 7.02
N GLY A 55 4.31 -1.22 5.73
CA GLY A 55 3.19 -1.53 4.84
C GLY A 55 2.84 -3.01 4.85
N GLU A 56 3.80 -3.89 4.59
CA GLU A 56 3.61 -5.35 4.60
C GLU A 56 3.07 -5.85 5.95
N MET A 57 3.65 -5.35 7.04
CA MET A 57 3.16 -5.69 8.38
C MET A 57 1.70 -5.26 8.59
N GLN A 58 1.33 -4.05 8.19
CA GLN A 58 -0.06 -3.57 8.34
C GLN A 58 -1.02 -4.25 7.36
N ALA A 59 -0.57 -4.63 6.16
CA ALA A 59 -1.35 -5.42 5.20
C ALA A 59 -1.65 -6.81 5.76
N MET A 60 -0.64 -7.48 6.33
CA MET A 60 -0.79 -8.76 7.03
C MET A 60 -1.82 -8.65 8.17
N GLU A 61 -1.68 -7.64 9.02
CA GLU A 61 -2.62 -7.39 10.13
C GLU A 61 -4.04 -7.08 9.61
N GLY A 62 -4.16 -6.33 8.52
CA GLY A 62 -5.44 -5.96 7.91
C GLY A 62 -6.17 -7.13 7.25
N ALA A 63 -5.44 -8.01 6.57
CA ALA A 63 -5.97 -9.24 6.00
C ALA A 63 -6.44 -10.19 7.12
N GLY A 64 -5.61 -10.37 8.16
CA GLY A 64 -5.97 -11.19 9.33
C GLY A 64 -7.18 -10.63 10.08
N ARG A 65 -7.31 -9.30 10.14
CA ARG A 65 -8.49 -8.66 10.72
C ARG A 65 -9.74 -8.87 9.87
N SER A 66 -9.61 -8.93 8.55
CA SER A 66 -10.73 -9.21 7.64
C SER A 66 -11.26 -10.64 7.80
N VAL A 67 -10.38 -11.61 8.08
CA VAL A 67 -10.78 -12.98 8.47
C VAL A 67 -11.65 -12.98 9.73
N TYR A 68 -11.31 -12.15 10.72
CA TYR A 68 -12.03 -12.07 11.99
C TYR A 68 -13.34 -11.27 11.92
N ASP A 69 -13.33 -10.10 11.26
CA ASP A 69 -14.45 -9.16 11.28
C ASP A 69 -15.64 -9.59 10.44
N PHE A 70 -15.42 -10.46 9.44
CA PHE A 70 -16.44 -10.84 8.47
C PHE A 70 -16.71 -12.35 8.47
N PRO A 71 -17.14 -12.93 9.60
CA PRO A 71 -17.42 -14.37 9.69
C PRO A 71 -18.58 -14.81 8.79
N ASP A 72 -19.46 -13.88 8.42
CA ASP A 72 -20.61 -14.13 7.54
C ASP A 72 -20.29 -13.97 6.04
N ALA A 73 -19.06 -13.57 5.69
CA ALA A 73 -18.62 -13.54 4.30
C ALA A 73 -18.52 -14.97 3.73
N PRO A 74 -18.61 -15.16 2.39
CA PRO A 74 -18.43 -16.48 1.80
C PRO A 74 -17.10 -17.11 2.20
N TRP A 75 -17.05 -18.43 2.41
CA TRP A 75 -15.86 -19.12 2.87
C TRP A 75 -14.61 -18.84 2.01
N GLU A 76 -14.78 -18.68 0.70
CA GLU A 76 -13.67 -18.35 -0.19
C GLU A 76 -13.06 -16.97 0.10
N PHE A 77 -13.83 -16.04 0.70
CA PHE A 77 -13.31 -14.73 1.13
C PHE A 77 -12.33 -14.94 2.27
N THR A 78 -12.73 -15.71 3.27
CA THR A 78 -11.87 -16.08 4.41
C THR A 78 -10.59 -16.75 3.93
N MET A 79 -10.68 -17.68 2.97
CA MET A 79 -9.51 -18.35 2.39
C MET A 79 -8.59 -17.41 1.63
N ASP A 80 -9.14 -16.49 0.83
CA ASP A 80 -8.35 -15.49 0.09
C ASP A 80 -7.65 -14.51 1.06
N MET A 81 -8.35 -14.04 2.10
CA MET A 81 -7.75 -13.17 3.13
C MET A 81 -6.69 -13.90 3.97
N ALA A 82 -6.92 -15.17 4.33
CA ALA A 82 -5.92 -15.98 5.04
C ALA A 82 -4.70 -16.27 4.17
N ARG A 83 -4.89 -16.45 2.85
CA ARG A 83 -3.78 -16.53 1.90
C ARG A 83 -2.99 -15.23 1.86
N GLN A 84 -3.67 -14.08 1.78
CA GLN A 84 -2.97 -12.80 1.81
C GLN A 84 -2.16 -12.63 3.11
N VAL A 85 -2.69 -12.99 4.28
CA VAL A 85 -1.90 -13.00 5.54
C VAL A 85 -0.59 -13.76 5.39
N TRP A 86 -0.62 -14.92 4.74
CA TRP A 86 0.59 -15.70 4.49
C TRP A 86 1.53 -15.00 3.52
N ASP A 87 1.01 -14.46 2.42
CA ASP A 87 1.78 -13.74 1.41
C ASP A 87 2.48 -12.52 2.04
N GLU A 88 1.76 -11.68 2.79
CA GLU A 88 2.34 -10.51 3.47
C GLU A 88 3.32 -10.87 4.59
N SER A 89 3.14 -12.03 5.26
CA SER A 89 4.14 -12.49 6.24
C SER A 89 5.49 -12.79 5.59
N ARG A 90 5.47 -13.38 4.38
CA ARG A 90 6.69 -13.61 3.59
C ARG A 90 7.27 -12.30 3.09
N HIS A 91 6.44 -11.35 2.66
CA HIS A 91 6.88 -10.03 2.24
C HIS A 91 7.57 -9.29 3.39
N LEU A 92 6.97 -9.29 4.57
CA LEU A 92 7.57 -8.71 5.77
C LEU A 92 8.95 -9.32 6.06
N GLU A 93 9.11 -10.65 6.00
CA GLU A 93 10.42 -11.30 6.15
C GLU A 93 11.43 -10.84 5.09
N ILE A 94 11.02 -10.71 3.83
CA ILE A 94 11.87 -10.19 2.75
C ILE A 94 12.32 -8.75 3.07
N TYR A 95 11.40 -7.87 3.46
CA TYR A 95 11.72 -6.48 3.75
C TYR A 95 12.55 -6.29 5.03
N LEU A 96 12.38 -7.17 6.02
CA LEU A 96 13.28 -7.26 7.18
C LEU A 96 14.71 -7.57 6.77
N ARG A 97 14.92 -8.43 5.75
CA ARG A 97 16.26 -8.70 5.21
C ARG A 97 16.77 -7.59 4.31
N LEU A 98 15.90 -6.94 3.54
CA LEU A 98 16.29 -5.81 2.69
C LEU A 98 16.72 -4.59 3.51
N ILE A 99 16.06 -4.30 4.64
CA ILE A 99 16.48 -3.20 5.49
C ILE A 99 17.87 -3.47 6.10
N GLU A 100 18.14 -4.71 6.53
CA GLU A 100 19.47 -5.15 6.97
C GLU A 100 20.53 -5.02 5.86
N HIS A 101 20.21 -5.46 4.64
CA HIS A 101 21.09 -5.34 3.45
C HIS A 101 21.46 -3.89 3.14
N LEU A 102 20.53 -2.95 3.40
CA LEU A 102 20.77 -1.51 3.23
C LEU A 102 21.53 -0.89 4.40
N GLY A 103 21.80 -1.63 5.48
CA GLY A 103 22.46 -1.15 6.69
C GLY A 103 21.52 -0.38 7.61
N GLY A 104 20.21 -0.65 7.53
CA GLY A 104 19.19 -0.13 8.44
C GLY A 104 18.70 -1.17 9.42
N TYR A 105 17.65 -0.81 10.17
CA TYR A 105 17.00 -1.72 11.11
C TYR A 105 15.50 -1.41 11.27
N PRO A 106 14.68 -2.40 11.69
CA PRO A 106 13.27 -2.17 11.99
C PRO A 106 13.10 -1.15 13.12
N GLY A 107 12.28 -0.13 12.86
CA GLY A 107 12.08 1.02 13.76
C GLY A 107 13.08 2.17 13.59
N GLU A 108 13.98 2.13 12.60
CA GLU A 108 14.86 3.26 12.27
C GLU A 108 14.08 4.52 11.85
N TYR A 109 12.94 4.35 11.18
CA TYR A 109 12.03 5.42 10.78
C TYR A 109 10.66 5.27 11.45
N PRO A 110 9.84 6.34 11.55
CA PRO A 110 8.49 6.26 12.10
C PRO A 110 7.55 5.40 11.26
N GLU A 111 6.67 4.64 11.92
CA GLU A 111 5.58 3.92 11.26
C GLU A 111 4.43 4.85 10.94
N THR A 112 4.09 4.98 9.65
CA THR A 112 2.85 5.65 9.25
C THR A 112 1.66 4.71 9.46
N THR A 113 0.57 5.22 10.00
CA THR A 113 -0.59 4.40 10.45
C THR A 113 -1.76 4.39 9.47
N ILE A 114 -1.51 4.77 8.22
CA ILE A 114 -2.56 5.02 7.24
C ILE A 114 -3.20 3.73 6.73
N LEU A 115 -2.40 2.69 6.45
CA LEU A 115 -2.91 1.40 5.97
C LEU A 115 -3.79 0.74 7.02
N TRP A 116 -3.33 0.68 8.28
CA TRP A 116 -4.12 0.16 9.39
C TRP A 116 -5.50 0.83 9.52
N ARG A 117 -5.57 2.15 9.33
CA ARG A 117 -6.85 2.88 9.39
C ARG A 117 -7.78 2.49 8.25
N CYS A 118 -7.27 2.24 7.05
CA CYS A 118 -8.06 1.74 5.92
C CYS A 118 -8.55 0.30 6.18
N ALA A 119 -7.70 -0.54 6.79
CA ALA A 119 -8.05 -1.90 7.19
C ALA A 119 -9.12 -1.96 8.31
N CYS A 120 -9.49 -0.84 8.89
CA CYS A 120 -10.56 -0.73 9.90
C CYS A 120 -11.93 -0.36 9.33
N ALA A 121 -12.13 -0.34 8.00
CA ALA A 121 -13.45 -0.08 7.41
C ALA A 121 -14.48 -1.14 7.85
N GLU A 122 -15.66 -0.73 8.31
CA GLU A 122 -16.67 -1.65 8.88
C GLU A 122 -17.39 -2.52 7.83
N ASP A 123 -17.35 -2.12 6.56
CA ASP A 123 -17.94 -2.88 5.46
C ASP A 123 -16.86 -3.64 4.68
N ALA A 124 -17.08 -4.94 4.45
CA ALA A 124 -16.13 -5.78 3.75
C ALA A 124 -15.84 -5.32 2.31
N ALA A 125 -16.86 -4.81 1.58
CA ALA A 125 -16.67 -4.32 0.22
C ALA A 125 -15.85 -3.01 0.21
N ALA A 126 -16.13 -2.10 1.14
CA ALA A 126 -15.32 -0.90 1.33
C ALA A 126 -13.87 -1.25 1.72
N ARG A 127 -13.67 -2.26 2.58
CA ARG A 127 -12.34 -2.68 3.01
C ARG A 127 -11.50 -3.22 1.84
N VAL A 128 -12.03 -4.13 1.03
CA VAL A 128 -11.30 -4.65 -0.14
C VAL A 128 -11.13 -3.59 -1.25
N ALA A 129 -12.05 -2.63 -1.36
CA ALA A 129 -11.88 -1.52 -2.28
C ALA A 129 -10.75 -0.58 -1.83
N GLY A 130 -10.70 -0.23 -0.54
CA GLY A 130 -9.68 0.66 0.01
C GLY A 130 -8.31 0.00 0.13
N VAL A 131 -8.23 -1.21 0.69
CA VAL A 131 -6.97 -1.93 0.95
C VAL A 131 -6.52 -2.66 -0.32
N ASN A 132 -7.22 -3.73 -0.71
CA ASN A 132 -6.77 -4.58 -1.82
C ASN A 132 -6.69 -3.84 -3.17
N ARG A 133 -7.69 -3.03 -3.54
CA ARG A 133 -7.65 -2.30 -4.81
C ARG A 133 -6.84 -1.01 -4.73
N GLY A 134 -7.01 -0.24 -3.66
CA GLY A 134 -6.35 1.04 -3.44
C GLY A 134 -4.88 0.89 -3.05
N LEU A 135 -4.63 0.36 -1.85
CA LEU A 135 -3.31 0.31 -1.21
C LEU A 135 -2.36 -0.71 -1.84
N GLU A 136 -2.78 -1.94 -2.11
CA GLU A 136 -1.88 -2.92 -2.79
C GLU A 136 -1.58 -2.48 -4.21
N GLY A 137 -2.55 -1.79 -4.81
CA GLY A 137 -2.31 -1.12 -6.06
C GLY A 137 -1.26 -0.02 -5.97
N LEU A 138 -1.28 0.80 -4.91
CA LEU A 138 -0.24 1.80 -4.67
C LEU A 138 1.11 1.12 -4.41
N ALA A 139 1.11 -0.02 -3.70
CA ALA A 139 2.29 -0.85 -3.52
C ALA A 139 2.87 -1.25 -4.89
N CYS A 140 2.04 -1.70 -5.84
CA CYS A 140 2.49 -1.96 -7.21
C CYS A 140 3.18 -0.76 -7.88
N ASP A 141 2.63 0.45 -7.72
CA ASP A 141 3.22 1.68 -8.29
C ASP A 141 4.61 1.96 -7.67
N VAL A 142 4.72 1.84 -6.34
CA VAL A 142 5.96 2.06 -5.59
C VAL A 142 7.00 0.98 -5.88
N PHE A 143 6.59 -0.28 -5.98
CA PHE A 143 7.49 -1.43 -6.16
C PHE A 143 8.03 -1.44 -7.57
N ASN A 144 7.20 -1.14 -8.58
CA ASN A 144 7.66 -1.01 -9.95
C ASN A 144 8.74 0.09 -10.08
N GLN A 145 8.54 1.24 -9.43
CA GLN A 145 9.57 2.30 -9.37
C GLN A 145 10.84 1.82 -8.65
N LEU A 146 10.71 1.09 -7.54
CA LEU A 146 11.85 0.61 -6.76
C LEU A 146 12.67 -0.46 -7.52
N VAL A 147 12.01 -1.34 -8.27
CA VAL A 147 12.66 -2.29 -9.19
C VAL A 147 13.47 -1.53 -10.25
N HIS A 148 12.89 -0.49 -10.85
CA HIS A 148 13.60 0.36 -11.81
C HIS A 148 14.84 1.03 -11.19
N ILE A 149 14.70 1.60 -10.00
CA ILE A 149 15.82 2.22 -9.27
C ILE A 149 16.90 1.18 -8.97
N ALA A 150 16.53 0.00 -8.47
CA ALA A 150 17.46 -1.08 -8.14
C ALA A 150 18.30 -1.52 -9.35
N ARG A 151 17.67 -1.66 -10.53
CA ARG A 151 18.36 -1.93 -11.80
C ARG A 151 19.37 -0.84 -12.15
N LYS A 152 19.00 0.43 -11.99
CA LYS A 152 19.85 1.58 -12.32
C LYS A 152 21.08 1.70 -11.42
N ILE A 153 20.92 1.37 -10.14
CA ILE A 153 22.04 1.40 -9.17
C ILE A 153 22.85 0.09 -9.16
N GLY A 154 22.41 -0.93 -9.90
CA GLY A 154 23.08 -2.22 -9.97
C GLY A 154 22.96 -3.06 -8.69
N ASP A 155 21.82 -2.98 -7.99
CA ASP A 155 21.53 -3.79 -6.81
C ASP A 155 20.58 -4.96 -7.16
N PRO A 156 21.12 -6.15 -7.51
CA PRO A 156 20.30 -7.29 -7.91
C PRO A 156 19.55 -7.95 -6.74
N VAL A 157 19.96 -7.70 -5.49
CA VAL A 157 19.26 -8.22 -4.30
C VAL A 157 17.97 -7.45 -4.13
N LEU A 158 18.05 -6.12 -4.11
CA LEU A 158 16.88 -5.25 -4.02
C LEU A 158 15.94 -5.47 -5.21
N GLU A 159 16.47 -5.51 -6.44
CA GLU A 159 15.67 -5.70 -7.65
C GLU A 159 14.81 -6.98 -7.56
N ARG A 160 15.45 -8.13 -7.36
CA ARG A 160 14.78 -9.44 -7.43
C ARG A 160 13.82 -9.67 -6.28
N SER A 161 14.18 -9.18 -5.09
CA SER A 161 13.30 -9.28 -3.92
C SER A 161 12.03 -8.47 -4.11
N VAL A 162 12.13 -7.23 -4.61
CA VAL A 162 10.96 -6.38 -4.81
C VAL A 162 10.13 -6.84 -6.01
N ASP A 163 10.76 -7.33 -7.08
CA ASP A 163 10.06 -7.90 -8.25
C ASP A 163 9.25 -9.15 -7.88
N PHE A 164 9.79 -9.99 -6.98
CA PHE A 164 9.06 -11.14 -6.43
C PHE A 164 7.81 -10.71 -5.67
N VAL A 165 7.92 -9.74 -4.76
CA VAL A 165 6.79 -9.22 -3.98
C VAL A 165 5.74 -8.58 -4.90
N LEU A 166 6.18 -7.79 -5.89
CA LEU A 166 5.28 -7.15 -6.88
C LEU A 166 4.37 -8.17 -7.59
N ALA A 167 4.85 -9.37 -7.87
CA ALA A 167 4.05 -10.42 -8.50
C ALA A 167 2.89 -10.90 -7.60
N ASP A 168 3.13 -11.00 -6.29
CA ASP A 168 2.11 -11.35 -5.30
C ASP A 168 1.11 -10.19 -5.12
N GLU A 169 1.57 -8.92 -5.14
CA GLU A 169 0.67 -7.75 -5.03
C GLU A 169 -0.37 -7.66 -6.15
N ILE A 170 0.00 -8.00 -7.38
CA ILE A 170 -0.95 -8.07 -8.50
C ILE A 170 -2.08 -9.07 -8.19
N THR A 171 -1.76 -10.14 -7.47
CA THR A 171 -2.75 -11.13 -7.01
C THR A 171 -3.65 -10.57 -5.93
N HIS A 172 -3.13 -9.80 -4.98
CA HIS A 172 -3.93 -9.13 -3.94
C HIS A 172 -4.90 -8.10 -4.54
N VAL A 173 -4.45 -7.31 -5.52
CA VAL A 173 -5.31 -6.38 -6.27
C VAL A 173 -6.44 -7.12 -6.98
N ARG A 174 -6.12 -8.25 -7.63
CA ARG A 174 -7.10 -9.11 -8.31
C ARG A 174 -8.11 -9.73 -7.35
N MET A 175 -7.68 -10.13 -6.15
CA MET A 175 -8.60 -10.55 -5.08
C MET A 175 -9.55 -9.41 -4.69
N GLY A 176 -9.03 -8.19 -4.56
CA GLY A 176 -9.84 -6.99 -4.30
C GLY A 176 -10.92 -6.76 -5.36
N SER A 177 -10.56 -6.83 -6.64
CA SER A 177 -11.50 -6.67 -7.76
C SER A 177 -12.58 -7.76 -7.78
N LYS A 178 -12.19 -9.01 -7.53
CA LYS A 178 -13.11 -10.16 -7.39
C LYS A 178 -14.10 -9.92 -6.25
N TRP A 179 -13.61 -9.60 -5.05
CA TRP A 179 -14.45 -9.50 -3.86
C TRP A 179 -15.31 -8.25 -3.82
N LEU A 180 -14.82 -7.11 -4.33
CA LEU A 180 -15.65 -5.94 -4.54
C LEU A 180 -16.88 -6.29 -5.40
N THR A 181 -16.69 -7.07 -6.46
CA THR A 181 -17.79 -7.47 -7.33
C THR A 181 -18.75 -8.44 -6.64
N ARG A 182 -18.24 -9.49 -5.99
CA ARG A 182 -19.09 -10.51 -5.34
C ARG A 182 -19.84 -9.97 -4.11
N LEU A 183 -19.19 -9.16 -3.28
CA LEU A 183 -19.80 -8.61 -2.05
C LEU A 183 -20.88 -7.56 -2.36
N THR A 184 -20.87 -6.97 -3.56
CA THR A 184 -21.84 -5.95 -3.98
C THR A 184 -22.81 -6.46 -5.04
N GLU A 185 -22.84 -7.78 -5.27
CA GLU A 185 -23.74 -8.38 -6.26
C GLU A 185 -25.20 -8.10 -5.86
N GLY A 186 -25.99 -7.52 -6.78
CA GLY A 186 -27.37 -7.11 -6.50
C GLY A 186 -27.52 -5.85 -5.64
N ASP A 187 -26.43 -5.19 -5.23
CA ASP A 187 -26.47 -3.95 -4.44
C ASP A 187 -25.55 -2.85 -5.04
N PRO A 188 -26.05 -2.11 -6.05
CA PRO A 188 -25.31 -1.03 -6.69
C PRO A 188 -24.92 0.11 -5.72
N GLU A 189 -25.74 0.36 -4.70
CA GLU A 189 -25.48 1.43 -3.72
C GLU A 189 -24.33 1.06 -2.78
N ARG A 190 -24.22 -0.20 -2.34
CA ARG A 190 -23.05 -0.68 -1.60
C ARG A 190 -21.79 -0.62 -2.46
N ARG A 191 -21.89 -0.97 -3.75
CA ARG A 191 -20.78 -0.82 -4.70
C ARG A 191 -20.32 0.62 -4.82
N ARG A 192 -21.26 1.57 -4.98
CA ARG A 192 -20.96 2.99 -5.06
C ARG A 192 -20.22 3.48 -3.81
N ARG A 193 -20.70 3.16 -2.61
CA ARG A 193 -20.04 3.54 -1.35
C ARG A 193 -18.63 2.95 -1.21
N ALA A 194 -18.43 1.70 -1.64
CA ALA A 194 -17.12 1.06 -1.61
C ALA A 194 -16.13 1.74 -2.57
N ILE A 195 -16.59 2.11 -3.78
CA ILE A 195 -15.77 2.86 -4.76
C ILE A 195 -15.47 4.28 -4.23
N GLU A 196 -16.45 4.98 -3.66
CA GLU A 196 -16.23 6.30 -3.05
C GLU A 196 -15.18 6.22 -1.93
N PHE A 197 -15.25 5.17 -1.09
CA PHE A 197 -14.23 4.94 -0.08
C PHE A 197 -12.85 4.73 -0.70
N GLN A 198 -12.74 3.90 -1.74
CA GLN A 198 -11.49 3.72 -2.50
C GLN A 198 -10.97 5.06 -3.05
N ASP A 199 -11.82 5.87 -3.67
CA ASP A 199 -11.44 7.17 -4.22
C ASP A 199 -10.86 8.08 -3.12
N THR A 200 -11.43 8.07 -1.90
CA THR A 200 -10.86 8.83 -0.77
C THR A 200 -9.48 8.33 -0.33
N ILE A 201 -9.19 7.03 -0.53
CA ILE A 201 -7.87 6.47 -0.28
C ILE A 201 -6.93 6.93 -1.39
N ASP A 202 -7.29 6.73 -2.66
CA ASP A 202 -6.47 7.14 -3.81
C ASP A 202 -6.10 8.64 -3.76
N GLU A 203 -7.03 9.52 -3.34
CA GLU A 203 -6.77 10.94 -3.11
C GLU A 203 -5.74 11.21 -2.01
N ARG A 204 -5.86 10.54 -0.86
CA ARG A 204 -4.92 10.68 0.28
C ARG A 204 -3.51 10.17 -0.07
N PHE A 205 -3.42 9.23 -1.00
CA PHE A 205 -2.19 8.63 -1.47
C PHE A 205 -1.70 9.21 -2.80
N ASN A 206 -2.09 10.45 -3.13
CA ASN A 206 -1.45 11.17 -4.23
C ASN A 206 0.02 11.56 -3.93
N LEU A 207 0.49 11.35 -2.69
CA LEU A 207 1.87 11.62 -2.25
C LEU A 207 2.32 13.06 -2.58
N GLY A 208 1.40 14.03 -2.48
CA GLY A 208 1.67 15.43 -2.85
C GLY A 208 1.79 15.67 -4.35
N GLY A 209 1.19 14.82 -5.19
CA GLY A 209 1.16 14.97 -6.65
C GLY A 209 2.39 14.41 -7.37
N VAL A 210 3.21 13.60 -6.68
CA VAL A 210 4.39 12.92 -7.27
C VAL A 210 4.03 11.63 -7.99
N ARG A 211 2.85 11.07 -7.70
CA ARG A 211 2.31 9.87 -8.35
C ARG A 211 1.59 10.26 -9.63
N ARG A 212 2.10 9.86 -10.79
CA ARG A 212 1.59 10.27 -12.11
C ARG A 212 1.67 9.15 -13.13
N ASP A 213 0.90 9.26 -14.19
CA ASP A 213 1.12 8.47 -15.40
C ASP A 213 2.34 9.02 -16.14
N GLY A 214 3.24 8.14 -16.61
CA GLY A 214 4.48 8.53 -17.27
C GLY A 214 5.62 7.52 -17.09
N ASP A 215 6.71 7.70 -17.83
CA ASP A 215 7.90 6.83 -17.72
C ASP A 215 8.61 7.00 -16.36
N HIS A 216 9.23 5.93 -15.85
CA HIS A 216 9.96 5.93 -14.57
C HIS A 216 11.13 6.92 -14.50
N GLU A 217 11.62 7.40 -15.64
CA GLU A 217 12.63 8.47 -15.73
C GLU A 217 12.03 9.88 -15.72
N GLU A 218 10.73 10.01 -16.05
CA GLU A 218 10.04 11.31 -16.18
C GLU A 218 9.21 11.66 -14.94
N VAL A 219 8.75 10.66 -14.19
CA VAL A 219 7.94 10.83 -12.99
C VAL A 219 8.56 10.13 -11.77
N LEU A 220 8.31 10.68 -10.58
CA LEU A 220 8.87 10.14 -9.34
C LEU A 220 8.28 8.78 -8.97
N ILE A 221 6.97 8.60 -9.17
CA ILE A 221 6.25 7.34 -8.98
C ILE A 221 5.29 7.19 -10.15
N SER A 222 5.59 6.26 -11.04
CA SER A 222 4.74 5.92 -12.18
C SER A 222 3.56 5.06 -11.75
N ILE A 223 2.36 5.37 -12.23
CA ILE A 223 1.19 4.50 -12.07
C ILE A 223 1.43 3.23 -12.90
N ALA A 224 1.47 2.08 -12.25
CA ALA A 224 1.70 0.79 -12.87
C ALA A 224 0.42 0.30 -13.59
N THR A 225 0.07 0.96 -14.71
CA THR A 225 -1.18 0.70 -15.45
C THR A 225 -1.35 -0.76 -15.86
N GLU A 226 -0.26 -1.45 -16.19
CA GLU A 226 -0.30 -2.87 -16.52
C GLU A 226 -0.61 -3.76 -15.31
N ALA A 227 0.00 -3.47 -14.15
CA ALA A 227 -0.34 -4.14 -12.90
C ALA A 227 -1.82 -3.93 -12.54
N ARG A 228 -2.38 -2.74 -12.80
CA ARG A 228 -3.82 -2.47 -12.61
C ARG A 228 -4.69 -3.32 -13.53
N ARG A 229 -4.34 -3.45 -14.81
CA ARG A 229 -5.06 -4.31 -15.76
C ARG A 229 -5.03 -5.78 -15.33
N LEU A 230 -3.86 -6.29 -14.97
CA LEU A 230 -3.70 -7.66 -14.46
C LEU A 230 -4.46 -7.87 -13.13
N GLY A 231 -4.54 -6.83 -12.31
CA GLY A 231 -5.34 -6.74 -11.09
C GLY A 231 -6.86 -6.63 -11.33
N GLY A 232 -7.32 -6.59 -12.58
CA GLY A 232 -8.74 -6.59 -12.95
C GLY A 232 -9.41 -5.21 -13.02
N PHE A 233 -8.63 -4.13 -13.12
CA PHE A 233 -9.19 -2.79 -13.38
C PHE A 233 -9.62 -2.65 -14.85
N THR A 234 -10.73 -1.96 -15.08
CA THR A 234 -11.14 -1.57 -16.44
C THR A 234 -10.33 -0.37 -16.94
N GLY A 235 -10.34 -0.13 -18.27
CA GLY A 235 -9.73 1.06 -18.84
C GLY A 235 -10.28 2.36 -18.25
N GLU A 236 -11.60 2.44 -18.05
CA GLU A 236 -12.27 3.59 -17.43
C GLU A 236 -11.84 3.81 -15.98
N GLU A 237 -11.64 2.73 -15.21
CA GLU A 237 -11.16 2.83 -13.83
C GLU A 237 -9.71 3.34 -13.77
N ILE A 238 -8.86 2.90 -14.70
CA ILE A 238 -7.48 3.40 -14.82
C ILE A 238 -7.47 4.87 -15.21
N GLU A 239 -8.26 5.28 -16.20
CA GLU A 239 -8.38 6.69 -16.58
C GLU A 239 -8.89 7.58 -15.44
N ARG A 240 -9.86 7.08 -14.66
CA ARG A 240 -10.36 7.78 -13.47
C ARG A 240 -9.24 7.95 -12.44
N LEU A 241 -8.50 6.88 -12.14
CA LEU A 241 -7.37 6.91 -11.22
C LEU A 241 -6.32 7.96 -11.64
N ILE A 242 -5.93 7.96 -12.91
CA ILE A 242 -4.97 8.93 -13.46
C ILE A 242 -5.49 10.37 -13.31
N LYS A 243 -6.78 10.62 -13.60
CA LYS A 243 -7.38 11.95 -13.42
C LYS A 243 -7.39 12.38 -11.95
N THR A 244 -7.68 11.47 -11.02
CA THR A 244 -7.73 11.77 -9.59
C THR A 244 -6.34 12.14 -9.04
N THR A 245 -5.29 11.41 -9.42
CA THR A 245 -3.92 11.71 -8.99
C THR A 245 -3.37 13.01 -9.61
N GLN A 246 -3.79 13.35 -10.83
CA GLN A 246 -3.39 14.61 -11.47
C GLN A 246 -4.10 15.85 -10.90
N ARG A 247 -5.27 15.70 -10.26
CA ARG A 247 -6.07 16.83 -9.77
C ARG A 247 -5.60 17.44 -8.45
N SER A 248 -4.71 16.78 -7.71
CA SER A 248 -4.33 17.22 -6.37
C SER A 248 -2.88 17.75 -6.32
N GLN A 249 -2.65 18.89 -6.99
CA GLN A 249 -1.64 19.85 -6.54
C GLN A 249 -2.33 20.76 -5.51
N VAL A 250 -2.44 20.29 -4.26
CA VAL A 250 -2.76 21.22 -3.17
C VAL A 250 -1.46 21.97 -2.90
N TYR A 251 -1.45 23.23 -3.35
CA TYR A 251 -0.46 24.26 -3.03
C TYR A 251 -0.30 24.43 -1.53
#